data_AF-A0A958A4L8-F1
#
_entry.id   AF-A0A958A4L8-F1
#
_cell.length_a   1.000
_cell.length_b   1.000
_cell.length_c   1.000
_cell.angle_alpha   90.00
_cell.angle_beta   90.00
_cell.angle_gamma   90.00
#
_symmetry.space_group_name_H-M   'P 1'
#
loop_
_entity.id
_entity.type
_entity.pdbx_description
1 polymer ?
#
loop_
_entity_poly.entity_id
_entity_poly.type
_entity_poly.pdbx_seq_one_letter_code
_entity_poly.pdbx_strand_id
1 'polypeptide(L)'
;MSVQIIEKNGQPEWAVVPYEEYQRLVADAEMLQDIRDYDEVKLALANENEELIPSEVTYALLNGENPIRVWREYRGLTQQQVADEARISKPYLSQLESGQRKGTAEVLAAVARALNVSLDDVVTPEVDA
;
A
#
# COMPACT_ATOMS: atom_id res chain seq x y z
N MET A 1 -10.67 38.09 -11.20
CA MET A 1 -11.36 36.83 -11.53
C MET A 1 -12.64 37.18 -12.29
N SER A 2 -12.69 36.95 -13.61
CA SER A 2 -13.91 37.11 -14.41
C SER A 2 -14.51 35.73 -14.62
N VAL A 3 -15.57 35.43 -13.89
CA VAL A 3 -16.30 34.17 -14.01
C VAL A 3 -17.66 34.47 -14.61
N GLN A 4 -18.01 33.76 -15.68
CA GLN A 4 -19.37 33.78 -16.22
C GLN A 4 -20.14 32.60 -15.65
N ILE A 5 -21.27 32.87 -15.01
CA ILE A 5 -22.14 31.83 -14.43
C ILE A 5 -23.23 31.47 -15.45
N ILE A 6 -23.47 30.17 -15.60
CA ILE A 6 -24.55 29.62 -16.42
C ILE A 6 -25.52 28.92 -15.47
N GLU A 7 -26.78 29.34 -15.51
CA GLU A 7 -27.85 28.83 -14.64
C GLU A 7 -28.71 27.77 -15.33
N LYS A 8 -29.25 26.85 -14.53
CA LYS A 8 -30.34 25.95 -14.90
C LYS A 8 -31.42 26.00 -13.83
N ASN A 9 -32.68 26.17 -14.25
CA ASN A 9 -33.83 26.32 -13.35
C ASN A 9 -33.64 27.45 -12.30
N GLY A 10 -32.93 28.52 -12.66
CA GLY A 10 -32.63 29.65 -11.77
C GLY A 10 -31.56 29.36 -10.71
N GLN A 11 -30.79 28.28 -10.85
CA GLN A 11 -29.64 27.99 -10.00
C GLN A 11 -28.34 27.93 -10.81
N PRO A 12 -27.24 28.55 -10.33
CA PRO A 12 -25.91 28.37 -10.89
C PRO A 12 -25.52 26.90 -10.97
N GLU A 13 -25.23 26.39 -12.17
CA GLU A 13 -24.79 25.01 -12.36
C GLU A 13 -23.39 24.94 -12.98
N TRP A 14 -23.04 25.91 -13.82
CA TRP A 14 -21.71 25.96 -14.42
C TRP A 14 -21.07 27.34 -14.31
N ALA A 15 -19.75 27.34 -14.36
CA ALA A 15 -18.93 28.53 -14.42
C ALA A 15 -17.96 28.41 -15.60
N VAL A 16 -17.86 29.45 -16.42
CA VAL A 16 -16.82 29.60 -17.42
C VAL A 16 -15.75 30.50 -16.84
N VAL A 17 -14.55 29.96 -16.73
CA VAL A 17 -13.35 30.66 -16.27
C VAL A 17 -12.30 30.63 -17.38
N PRO A 18 -11.40 31.63 -17.45
CA PRO A 18 -10.23 31.54 -18.32
C PRO A 18 -9.45 30.26 -18.06
N TYR A 19 -8.89 29.64 -19.10
CA TYR A 19 -8.24 28.33 -18.99
C TYR A 19 -7.07 28.32 -17.98
N GLU A 20 -6.24 29.37 -17.96
CA GLU A 20 -5.15 29.50 -16.98
C GLU A 20 -5.67 29.55 -15.54
N GLU A 21 -6.82 30.18 -15.31
CA GLU A 21 -7.45 30.24 -13.99
C GLU A 21 -8.02 28.88 -13.58
N TYR A 22 -8.64 28.16 -14.52
CA TYR A 22 -9.06 26.76 -14.30
C TYR A 22 -7.87 25.89 -13.91
N GLN A 23 -6.76 25.98 -14.65
CA GLN A 23 -5.56 25.19 -14.36
C GLN A 23 -5.00 25.49 -12.96
N ARG A 24 -4.99 26.76 -12.54
CA ARG A 24 -4.59 27.14 -11.19
C ARG A 24 -5.51 26.56 -10.13
N LEU A 25 -6.83 26.64 -10.32
CA LEU A 25 -7.79 26.07 -9.38
C LEU A 25 -7.66 24.55 -9.27
N VAL A 26 -7.36 23.86 -10.37
CA VAL A 26 -7.08 22.42 -10.37
C VAL A 26 -5.80 22.12 -9.58
N ALA A 27 -4.70 22.84 -9.87
CA ALA A 27 -3.44 22.64 -9.18
C ALA A 27 -3.53 22.95 -7.66
N ASP A 28 -4.25 24.00 -7.28
CA ASP A 28 -4.48 24.35 -5.88
C ASP A 28 -5.33 23.27 -5.18
N ALA A 29 -6.30 22.67 -5.88
CA ALA A 29 -7.10 21.57 -5.36
C ALA A 29 -6.29 20.27 -5.19
N GLU A 30 -5.41 19.95 -6.14
CA GLU A 30 -4.46 18.83 -6.03
C GLU A 30 -3.52 19.04 -4.83
N MET A 31 -2.92 20.24 -4.69
CA MET A 31 -2.08 20.56 -3.54
C MET A 31 -2.82 20.41 -2.20
N LEU A 32 -4.09 20.83 -2.15
CA LEU A 32 -4.90 20.65 -0.94
C LEU A 32 -5.15 19.17 -0.64
N GLN A 33 -5.32 18.34 -1.68
CA GLN A 33 -5.46 16.90 -1.52
C GLN A 33 -4.16 16.28 -0.99
N ASP A 34 -3.01 16.64 -1.56
CA ASP A 34 -1.69 16.16 -1.10
C ASP A 34 -1.43 16.50 0.38
N ILE A 35 -1.82 17.70 0.82
CA ILE A 35 -1.71 18.12 2.22
C ILE A 35 -2.59 17.23 3.12
N ARG A 36 -3.82 16.92 2.68
CA ARG A 36 -4.74 16.07 3.45
C ARG A 36 -4.21 14.65 3.56
N ASP A 37 -3.74 14.08 2.46
CA ASP A 37 -3.18 12.72 2.43
C ASP A 37 -1.97 12.63 3.37
N TYR A 38 -1.10 13.66 3.37
CA TYR A 38 0.01 13.76 4.32
C TYR A 38 -0.45 13.82 5.77
N ASP A 39 -1.44 14.66 6.08
CA ASP A 39 -1.98 14.81 7.44
C ASP A 39 -2.62 13.50 7.94
N GLU A 40 -3.33 12.78 7.06
CA GLU A 40 -3.92 11.47 7.36
C GLU A 40 -2.85 10.42 7.70
N VAL A 41 -1.82 10.29 6.85
CA VAL A 41 -0.70 9.36 7.11
C VAL A 41 0.03 9.74 8.39
N LYS A 42 0.26 11.04 8.63
CA LYS A 42 0.87 11.50 9.89
C LYS A 42 0.06 11.12 11.12
N LEU A 43 -1.26 11.25 11.06
CA LEU A 43 -2.14 10.84 12.15
C LEU A 43 -2.12 9.33 12.34
N ALA A 44 -2.11 8.55 11.26
CA ALA A 44 -2.03 7.09 11.33
C ALA A 44 -0.72 6.61 11.97
N LEU A 45 0.41 7.23 11.61
CA LEU A 45 1.72 7.00 12.23
C LEU A 45 1.72 7.36 13.73
N ALA A 46 1.11 8.49 14.10
CA ALA A 46 1.03 8.92 15.50
C ALA A 46 0.17 7.98 16.36
N ASN A 47 -0.81 7.30 15.76
CA ASN A 47 -1.71 6.37 16.42
C ASN A 47 -1.24 4.90 16.35
N GLU A 48 -0.01 4.64 15.90
CA GLU A 48 0.58 3.29 15.73
C GLU A 48 -0.21 2.36 14.77
N ASN A 49 -1.13 2.91 13.97
CA ASN A 49 -1.90 2.15 12.98
C ASN A 49 -1.15 1.97 11.66
N GLU A 50 -0.11 2.76 11.44
CA GLU A 50 0.77 2.72 10.28
C GLU A 50 2.22 2.68 10.77
N GLU A 51 3.08 1.96 10.04
CA GLU A 51 4.50 1.83 10.39
C GLU A 51 5.39 2.37 9.27
N LEU A 52 6.45 3.09 9.64
CA LEU A 52 7.52 3.41 8.70
C LEU A 52 8.44 2.21 8.52
N ILE A 53 8.54 1.73 7.29
CA ILE A 53 9.46 0.63 6.94
C ILE A 53 10.81 1.17 6.45
N PRO A 54 11.93 0.59 6.89
CA PRO A 54 13.25 0.98 6.39
C PRO A 54 13.36 0.75 4.89
N SER A 55 14.11 1.63 4.22
CA SER A 55 14.29 1.59 2.76
C SER A 55 14.87 0.26 2.26
N GLU A 56 15.67 -0.41 3.08
CA GLU A 56 16.28 -1.70 2.81
C GLU A 56 15.24 -2.79 2.54
N VAL A 57 14.12 -2.75 3.27
CA VAL A 57 12.98 -3.66 3.07
C VAL A 57 12.36 -3.41 1.70
N THR A 58 12.07 -2.15 1.39
CA THR A 58 11.52 -1.76 0.09
C THR A 58 12.44 -2.15 -1.06
N TYR A 59 13.75 -1.91 -0.94
CA TYR A 59 14.72 -2.28 -1.97
C TYR A 59 14.83 -3.79 -2.16
N ALA A 60 14.80 -4.58 -1.08
CA ALA A 60 14.80 -6.05 -1.19
C ALA A 60 13.58 -6.55 -1.99
N LEU A 61 12.38 -6.02 -1.70
CA LEU A 61 11.16 -6.36 -2.43
C LEU A 61 11.25 -5.97 -3.91
N LEU A 62 11.73 -4.75 -4.21
CA LEU A 62 11.91 -4.27 -5.59
C LEU A 62 12.97 -5.06 -6.37
N ASN A 63 13.98 -5.61 -5.69
CA ASN A 63 15.00 -6.47 -6.28
C ASN A 63 14.49 -7.90 -6.54
N GLY A 64 13.22 -8.19 -6.25
CA GLY A 64 12.60 -9.48 -6.49
C GLY A 64 12.92 -10.53 -5.42
N GLU A 65 13.39 -10.10 -4.24
CA GLU A 65 13.49 -11.03 -3.11
C GLU A 65 12.11 -11.52 -2.67
N ASN A 66 12.05 -12.72 -2.09
CA ASN A 66 10.79 -13.30 -1.67
C ASN A 66 10.16 -12.46 -0.52
N PRO A 67 8.95 -11.91 -0.69
CA PRO A 67 8.38 -10.99 0.28
C PRO A 67 8.18 -11.60 1.67
N ILE A 68 7.77 -12.88 1.74
CA ILE A 68 7.59 -13.59 3.01
C ILE A 68 8.90 -13.61 3.80
N ARG A 69 10.02 -13.89 3.13
CA ARG A 69 11.34 -13.91 3.76
C ARG A 69 11.77 -12.51 4.21
N VAL A 70 11.63 -11.51 3.35
CA VAL A 70 12.01 -10.12 3.63
C VAL A 70 11.29 -9.61 4.87
N TRP A 71 9.96 -9.75 4.90
CA TRP A 71 9.15 -9.34 6.04
C TRP A 71 9.47 -10.14 7.29
N ARG A 72 9.65 -11.46 7.19
CA ARG A 72 10.04 -12.29 8.35
C ARG A 72 11.34 -11.79 8.98
N GLU A 73 12.36 -11.51 8.17
CA GLU A 73 13.66 -11.07 8.65
C GLU A 73 13.61 -9.66 9.24
N TYR A 74 12.86 -8.76 8.61
CA TYR A 74 12.58 -7.43 9.17
C TYR A 74 11.90 -7.50 10.54
N ARG A 75 10.93 -8.40 10.71
CA ARG A 75 10.23 -8.65 11.98
C ARG A 75 11.09 -9.42 13.00
N GLY A 76 12.29 -9.87 12.64
CA GLY A 76 13.16 -10.66 13.51
C GLY A 76 12.60 -12.05 13.87
N LEU A 77 11.67 -12.57 13.06
CA LEU A 77 11.00 -13.84 13.32
C LEU A 77 11.76 -15.02 12.73
N THR A 78 11.72 -16.15 13.42
CA THR A 78 12.19 -17.43 12.88
C THR A 78 11.13 -18.06 12.00
N GLN A 79 11.56 -18.90 11.05
CA GLN A 79 10.61 -19.71 10.25
C GLN A 79 9.69 -20.56 11.11
N GLN A 80 10.16 -21.03 12.28
CA GLN A 80 9.33 -21.83 13.17
C GLN A 80 8.17 -20.99 13.75
N GLN A 81 8.46 -19.78 14.22
CA GLN A 81 7.45 -18.88 14.79
C GLN A 81 6.36 -18.53 13.77
N VAL A 82 6.74 -18.17 12.54
CA VAL A 82 5.78 -17.84 11.48
C VAL A 82 4.96 -19.07 11.08
N ALA A 83 5.61 -20.24 10.99
CA ALA A 83 4.92 -21.48 10.65
C ALA A 83 3.88 -21.88 11.72
N ASP A 84 4.24 -21.76 13.00
CA ASP A 84 3.36 -22.06 14.13
C ASP A 84 2.13 -21.12 14.13
N GLU A 85 2.34 -19.81 13.97
CA GLU A 85 1.27 -18.81 13.93
C GLU A 85 0.36 -18.99 12.70
N ALA A 86 0.95 -19.24 11.53
CA ALA A 86 0.21 -19.52 10.30
C ALA A 86 -0.39 -20.95 10.25
N ARG A 87 -0.15 -21.79 11.27
CA ARG A 87 -0.60 -23.18 11.38
C ARG A 87 -0.19 -24.05 10.18
N ILE A 88 1.03 -23.87 9.71
CA ILE A 88 1.66 -24.67 8.65
C ILE A 88 2.93 -25.34 9.16
N SER A 89 3.49 -26.26 8.38
CA SER A 89 4.77 -26.86 8.74
C SER A 89 5.93 -25.92 8.39
N LYS A 90 6.98 -25.90 9.23
CA LYS A 90 8.22 -25.17 8.93
C LYS A 90 8.82 -25.52 7.56
N PRO A 91 8.89 -26.80 7.13
CA PRO A 91 9.36 -27.15 5.79
C PRO A 91 8.50 -26.53 4.68
N TYR A 92 7.17 -26.42 4.89
CA TYR A 92 6.30 -25.77 3.93
C TYR A 92 6.56 -24.26 3.85
N LEU A 93 6.72 -23.58 4.98
CA LEU A 93 7.12 -22.17 4.98
C LEU A 93 8.46 -21.96 4.24
N SER A 94 9.45 -22.83 4.48
CA SER A 94 10.73 -22.76 3.77
C SER A 94 10.59 -22.93 2.24
N GLN A 95 9.63 -23.74 1.77
CA GLN A 95 9.32 -23.88 0.34
C GLN A 95 8.65 -22.64 -0.23
N LEU A 96 7.83 -21.93 0.56
CA LEU A 96 7.25 -20.65 0.17
C LEU A 96 8.33 -19.56 0.05
N GLU A 97 9.21 -19.44 1.05
CA GLU A 97 10.29 -18.45 1.08
C GLU A 97 11.33 -18.64 -0.03
N SER A 98 11.53 -19.88 -0.48
CA SER A 98 12.43 -20.20 -1.60
C SER A 98 11.77 -20.14 -2.97
N GLY A 99 10.46 -19.89 -3.04
CA GLY A 99 9.69 -19.90 -4.30
C GLY A 99 9.48 -21.30 -4.89
N GLN A 100 9.88 -22.38 -4.20
CA GLN A 100 9.69 -23.77 -4.67
C GLN A 100 8.20 -24.16 -4.74
N ARG A 101 7.35 -23.54 -3.91
CA ARG A 101 5.91 -23.70 -3.97
C ARG A 101 5.22 -22.35 -3.93
N LYS A 102 4.14 -22.23 -4.70
CA LYS A 102 3.17 -21.15 -4.54
C LYS A 102 2.14 -21.57 -3.48
N GLY A 103 1.91 -20.71 -2.50
CA GLY A 103 0.90 -20.92 -1.46
C GLY A 103 -0.51 -20.74 -2.02
N THR A 104 -1.52 -21.33 -1.38
CA THR A 104 -2.91 -20.95 -1.65
C THR A 104 -3.18 -19.56 -1.05
N ALA A 105 -4.22 -18.86 -1.53
CA ALA A 105 -4.62 -17.57 -0.96
C ALA A 105 -4.86 -17.65 0.56
N GLU A 106 -5.45 -18.75 1.04
CA GLU A 106 -5.68 -19.00 2.47
C GLU A 106 -4.37 -19.12 3.26
N VAL A 107 -3.37 -19.83 2.73
CA VAL A 107 -2.06 -19.98 3.37
C VAL A 107 -1.31 -18.64 3.37
N LEU A 108 -1.31 -17.92 2.25
CA LEU A 108 -0.67 -16.60 2.16
C LEU A 108 -1.32 -15.60 3.11
N ALA A 109 -2.65 -15.61 3.24
CA ALA A 109 -3.36 -14.78 4.20
C ALA A 109 -3.05 -15.15 5.66
N ALA A 110 -2.81 -16.44 5.96
CA ALA A 110 -2.34 -16.85 7.28
C ALA A 110 -0.91 -16.38 7.56
N VAL A 111 -0.02 -16.48 6.57
CA VAL A 111 1.37 -16.00 6.67
C VAL A 111 1.43 -14.47 6.80
N ALA A 112 0.64 -13.73 6.03
CA ALA A 112 0.55 -12.26 6.13
C ALA A 112 0.15 -11.81 7.54
N ARG A 113 -0.88 -12.45 8.11
CA ARG A 113 -1.29 -12.20 9.50
C ARG A 113 -0.20 -12.54 10.51
N ALA A 114 0.50 -13.66 10.33
CA ALA A 114 1.64 -14.04 11.19
C ALA A 114 2.81 -13.04 11.12
N LEU A 115 2.96 -12.33 10.01
CA LEU A 115 3.99 -11.31 9.78
C LEU A 115 3.54 -9.88 10.10
N ASN A 116 2.27 -9.70 10.48
CA ASN A 116 1.64 -8.40 10.68
C ASN A 116 1.82 -7.46 9.47
N VAL A 117 1.43 -7.96 8.29
CA VAL A 117 1.42 -7.22 7.02
C VAL A 117 0.14 -7.56 6.24
N SER A 118 -0.16 -6.80 5.19
CA SER A 118 -1.30 -7.08 4.33
C SER A 118 -1.05 -8.30 3.44
N LEU A 119 -2.10 -8.83 2.81
CA LEU A 119 -1.94 -9.91 1.82
C LEU A 119 -1.13 -9.42 0.61
N ASP A 120 -1.31 -8.17 0.20
CA ASP A 120 -0.62 -7.60 -0.95
C ASP A 120 0.90 -7.51 -0.71
N ASP A 121 1.32 -7.38 0.55
CA ASP A 121 2.73 -7.35 0.94
C ASP A 121 3.43 -8.71 0.83
N VAL A 122 2.68 -9.82 0.75
CA VAL A 122 3.25 -11.17 0.63
C VAL A 122 3.04 -11.81 -0.74
N VAL A 123 2.13 -11.25 -1.55
CA VAL A 123 1.86 -11.72 -2.90
C VAL A 123 2.82 -11.04 -3.86
N THR A 124 3.67 -11.82 -4.52
CA THR A 124 4.43 -11.29 -5.66
C THR A 124 3.47 -11.14 -6.85
N PRO A 125 3.29 -9.94 -7.43
CA PRO A 125 2.56 -9.81 -8.67
C PRO A 125 3.28 -10.66 -9.73
N GLU A 126 2.53 -11.54 -10.40
CA GLU A 126 3.01 -12.17 -11.63
C GLU A 126 3.09 -11.06 -12.68
N VAL A 127 4.29 -10.53 -12.88
CA VAL A 127 4.55 -9.70 -14.05
C VAL A 127 4.68 -10.67 -15.22
N ASP A 128 3.57 -10.89 -15.92
CA ASP A 128 3.60 -11.58 -17.20
C ASP A 128 4.58 -10.84 -18.12
N ALA A 129 5.68 -11.50 -18.45
CA ALA A 129 6.72 -11.00 -19.34
C ALA A 129 6.33 -11.15 -20.81
#